data_AF-A0A5Y6PT38-F1
#
_entry.id   AF-A0A5Y6PT38-F1
#
_cell.length_a   1.000
_cell.length_b   1.000
_cell.length_c   1.000
_cell.angle_alpha   90.00
_cell.angle_beta   90.00
_cell.angle_gamma   90.00
#
_symmetry.space_group_name_H-M   'P 1'
#
loop_
_entity.id
_entity.type
_entity.pdbx_description
1 polymer ?
#
loop_
_entity_poly.entity_id
_entity_poly.type
_entity_poly.pdbx_seq_one_letter_code
_entity_poly.pdbx_strand_id
1 'polypeptide(L)'
;MKILNFDEINFGSYKNFKWGNNLEEFKTINIFYGRNYSGKTTLSRIARSFELKKHNEDFLDGNFKIKLEDGNFLTQNDVIKSNLDIRVYNSDFVKENLNYLYDKKGNIKGFKSIGEEQKNIKEIIEKREKILKTRNE
;
A
#
# COMPACT_ATOMS: atom_id res chain seq x y z
N MET A 1 18.47 -3.04 1.43
CA MET A 1 17.96 -2.18 0.35
C MET A 1 16.98 -1.19 0.94
N LYS A 2 17.47 0.02 1.18
CA LYS A 2 16.73 1.14 1.76
C LYS A 2 16.33 2.14 0.67
N ILE A 3 15.16 2.74 0.83
CA ILE A 3 14.74 3.91 0.05
C ILE A 3 15.42 5.16 0.62
N LEU A 4 16.11 5.94 -0.20
CA LEU A 4 16.65 7.24 0.18
C LEU A 4 15.58 8.34 0.07
N ASN A 5 14.91 8.44 -1.08
CA ASN A 5 13.90 9.47 -1.32
C ASN A 5 13.02 9.16 -2.55
N PHE A 6 11.98 9.97 -2.75
CA PHE A 6 11.22 10.02 -4.01
C PHE A 6 11.82 11.07 -4.95
N ASP A 7 12.82 10.66 -5.74
CA ASP A 7 13.56 11.50 -6.71
C ASP A 7 12.61 12.35 -7.56
N GLU A 8 11.60 11.72 -8.17
CA GLU A 8 10.59 12.40 -8.98
C GLU A 8 9.18 11.82 -8.75
N ILE A 9 8.15 12.67 -8.78
CA ILE A 9 6.75 12.24 -8.72
C ILE A 9 5.92 13.12 -9.66
N ASN A 10 5.22 12.49 -10.59
CA ASN A 10 4.20 13.14 -11.40
C ASN A 10 2.92 12.32 -11.33
N PHE A 11 2.18 12.53 -10.25
CA PHE A 11 1.10 11.65 -9.85
C PHE A 11 0.26 12.22 -8.69
N GLY A 12 -1.06 12.01 -8.75
CA GLY A 12 -2.00 12.46 -7.71
C GLY A 12 -1.96 13.96 -7.52
N SER A 13 -1.66 14.41 -6.30
CA SER A 13 -1.49 15.85 -6.00
C SER A 13 -0.11 16.42 -6.38
N TYR A 14 0.85 15.57 -6.77
CA TYR A 14 2.18 16.00 -7.20
C TYR A 14 2.21 16.19 -8.71
N LYS A 15 2.60 17.38 -9.15
CA LYS A 15 2.83 17.71 -10.58
C LYS A 15 4.30 18.04 -10.75
N ASN A 16 5.03 17.21 -11.50
CA ASN A 16 6.48 17.36 -11.76
C ASN A 16 7.30 17.64 -10.49
N PHE A 17 6.96 16.97 -9.39
CA PHE A 17 7.68 17.11 -8.14
C PHE A 17 9.08 16.49 -8.29
N LYS A 18 10.08 17.18 -7.75
CA LYS A 18 11.46 16.68 -7.63
C LYS A 18 11.91 16.81 -6.18
N TRP A 19 12.61 15.80 -5.68
CA TRP A 19 13.19 15.88 -4.35
C TRP A 19 14.27 16.96 -4.31
N GLY A 20 14.00 18.05 -3.59
CA GLY A 20 14.94 19.16 -3.48
C GLY A 20 16.10 18.84 -2.54
N ASN A 21 17.23 19.51 -2.74
CA ASN A 21 18.43 19.36 -1.90
C ASN A 21 18.21 19.73 -0.42
N ASN A 22 17.14 20.47 -0.13
CA ASN A 22 16.79 20.91 1.23
C ASN A 22 15.93 19.89 2.00
N LEU A 23 15.55 18.77 1.37
CA LEU A 23 14.75 17.73 1.98
C LEU A 23 15.63 16.58 2.46
N GLU A 24 15.49 16.20 3.72
CA GLU A 24 16.19 15.05 4.29
C GLU A 24 15.82 13.75 3.58
N GLU A 25 16.77 12.83 3.49
CA GLU A 25 16.50 11.45 3.08
C GLU A 25 15.70 10.71 4.15
N PHE A 26 15.05 9.63 3.73
CA PHE A 26 14.30 8.78 4.64
C PHE A 26 15.19 8.12 5.69
N LYS A 27 14.64 8.04 6.90
CA LYS A 27 15.19 7.31 8.04
C LYS A 27 14.59 5.90 8.07
N THR A 28 14.96 5.10 9.07
CA THR A 28 14.34 3.77 9.28
C THR A 28 12.84 3.90 9.54
N ILE A 29 12.43 4.96 10.25
CA ILE A 29 11.04 5.29 10.53
C ILE A 29 10.77 6.71 10.02
N ASN A 30 9.70 6.87 9.26
CA ASN A 30 9.30 8.15 8.67
C ASN A 30 7.83 8.41 8.98
N ILE A 31 7.52 9.64 9.40
CA ILE A 31 6.16 10.07 9.70
C ILE A 31 5.83 11.24 8.79
N PHE A 32 4.86 11.05 7.88
CA PHE A 32 4.35 12.11 7.02
C PHE A 32 3.12 12.76 7.64
N TYR A 33 3.22 14.04 8.00
CA TYR A 33 2.13 14.84 8.54
C TYR A 33 2.00 16.18 7.80
N GLY A 34 0.84 16.83 7.90
CA GLY A 34 0.55 18.05 7.16
C GLY A 34 -0.94 18.25 6.89
N ARG A 35 -1.31 19.38 6.28
CA ARG A 35 -2.70 19.77 6.02
C ARG A 35 -3.43 18.77 5.11
N ASN A 36 -4.76 18.76 5.16
CA ASN A 36 -5.55 18.01 4.19
C ASN A 36 -5.15 18.42 2.77
N TYR A 37 -5.18 17.46 1.84
CA TYR A 37 -4.79 17.64 0.44
C TYR A 37 -3.29 17.93 0.19
N SER A 38 -2.42 17.83 1.21
CA SER A 38 -0.97 18.03 1.05
C SER A 38 -0.21 16.85 0.40
N GLY A 39 -0.89 15.87 -0.18
CA GLY A 39 -0.27 14.74 -0.87
C GLY A 39 0.24 13.56 -0.03
N LYS A 40 0.03 13.57 1.31
CA LYS A 40 0.43 12.46 2.20
C LYS A 40 -0.08 11.10 1.74
N THR A 41 -1.36 11.03 1.39
CA THR A 41 -2.02 9.79 0.94
C THR A 41 -1.35 9.29 -0.33
N THR A 42 -1.04 10.18 -1.27
CA THR A 42 -0.32 9.87 -2.52
C THR A 42 1.05 9.26 -2.24
N LEU A 43 1.89 9.89 -1.40
CA LEU A 43 3.20 9.34 -1.02
C LEU A 43 3.09 7.96 -0.38
N SER A 44 2.18 7.83 0.60
CA SER A 44 1.99 6.57 1.31
C SER A 44 1.55 5.45 0.37
N ARG A 45 0.74 5.74 -0.65
CA ARG A 45 0.25 4.76 -1.61
C ARG A 45 1.33 4.30 -2.59
N ILE A 46 2.24 5.18 -3.00
CA ILE A 46 3.42 4.78 -3.78
C ILE A 46 4.24 3.77 -3.00
N ALA A 47 4.62 4.09 -1.75
CA ALA A 47 5.37 3.17 -0.89
C ALA A 47 4.60 1.85 -0.65
N ARG A 48 3.29 1.93 -0.44
CA ARG A 48 2.44 0.77 -0.18
C ARG A 48 2.32 -0.16 -1.38
N SER A 49 2.41 0.37 -2.60
CA SER A 49 2.46 -0.47 -3.81
C SER A 49 3.68 -1.39 -3.81
N PHE A 50 4.84 -0.91 -3.35
CA PHE A 50 6.04 -1.73 -3.19
C PHE A 50 5.92 -2.74 -2.04
N GLU A 51 5.31 -2.36 -0.91
CA GLU A 51 5.04 -3.29 0.20
C GLU A 51 4.17 -4.48 -0.25
N LEU A 52 3.08 -4.21 -0.97
CA LEU A 52 2.12 -5.23 -1.40
C LEU A 52 2.49 -5.90 -2.74
N LYS A 53 3.55 -5.43 -3.40
CA LYS A 53 3.93 -5.82 -4.77
C LYS A 53 2.76 -5.73 -5.75
N LYS A 54 1.89 -4.73 -5.55
CA LYS A 54 0.66 -4.53 -6.31
C LYS A 54 0.49 -3.05 -6.65
N HIS A 55 0.19 -2.78 -7.92
CA HIS A 55 -0.24 -1.44 -8.32
C HIS A 55 -1.58 -1.12 -7.65
N ASN A 56 -1.69 0.10 -7.13
CA ASN A 56 -2.96 0.54 -6.58
C ASN A 56 -3.89 0.95 -7.75
N GLU A 57 -5.11 0.44 -7.70
CA GLU A 57 -6.11 0.48 -8.77
C GLU A 57 -6.56 1.90 -9.13
N ASP A 58 -6.47 2.83 -8.19
CA ASP A 58 -6.80 4.24 -8.41
C ASP A 58 -5.77 4.94 -9.33
N PHE A 59 -4.67 4.26 -9.72
CA PHE A 59 -3.42 4.92 -10.09
C PHE A 59 -2.69 4.32 -11.30
N LEU A 60 -3.45 3.97 -12.33
CA LEU A 60 -2.95 3.30 -13.53
C LEU A 60 -1.90 4.10 -14.33
N ASP A 61 -1.94 5.45 -14.30
CA ASP A 61 -1.09 6.31 -15.14
C ASP A 61 -0.03 7.14 -14.36
N GLY A 62 0.19 6.83 -13.09
CA GLY A 62 1.14 7.56 -12.25
C GLY A 62 2.60 7.26 -12.59
N ASN A 63 3.44 8.31 -12.70
CA ASN A 63 4.88 8.16 -12.86
C ASN A 63 5.62 8.62 -11.60
N PHE A 64 6.59 7.82 -11.15
CA PHE A 64 7.46 8.18 -10.05
C PHE A 64 8.82 7.50 -10.18
N LYS A 65 9.81 8.08 -9.51
CA LYS A 65 11.17 7.57 -9.44
C LYS A 65 11.65 7.61 -8.00
N ILE A 66 12.09 6.47 -7.50
CA ILE A 66 12.55 6.27 -6.12
C ILE A 66 14.04 5.99 -6.15
N LYS A 67 14.83 6.74 -5.38
CA LYS A 67 16.26 6.52 -5.25
C LYS A 67 16.54 5.53 -4.13
N LEU A 68 17.39 4.55 -4.41
CA LEU A 68 17.86 3.55 -3.45
C LEU A 68 19.27 3.85 -2.95
N GLU A 69 19.64 3.21 -1.83
CA GLU A 69 20.95 3.39 -1.19
C GLU A 69 22.13 2.93 -2.06
N ASP A 70 21.90 1.99 -2.98
CA ASP A 70 22.90 1.47 -3.92
C ASP A 70 23.07 2.33 -5.18
N GLY A 71 22.36 3.46 -5.27
CA GLY A 71 22.36 4.36 -6.41
C GLY A 71 21.40 3.96 -7.53
N ASN A 72 20.74 2.80 -7.43
CA ASN A 72 19.71 2.40 -8.38
C ASN A 72 18.41 3.18 -8.17
N PHE A 73 17.54 3.10 -9.17
CA PHE A 73 16.22 3.71 -9.12
C PHE A 73 15.12 2.67 -9.35
N LEU A 74 14.01 2.83 -8.64
CA LEU A 74 12.78 2.09 -8.90
C LEU A 74 11.74 3.01 -9.51
N THR A 75 10.98 2.47 -10.44
CA THR A 75 9.88 3.12 -11.14
C THR A 75 8.58 2.37 -10.89
N GLN A 76 7.47 2.87 -11.44
CA GLN A 76 6.20 2.16 -11.44
C GLN A 76 6.32 0.73 -11.99
N ASN A 77 7.18 0.48 -12.97
CA ASN A 77 7.33 -0.83 -13.60
C ASN A 77 7.99 -1.88 -12.67
N ASP A 78 8.66 -1.43 -11.62
CA ASP A 78 9.43 -2.28 -10.71
C ASP A 78 8.62 -2.73 -9.49
N VAL A 79 7.40 -2.19 -9.31
CA VAL A 79 6.54 -2.44 -8.15
C VAL A 79 6.37 -3.93 -7.85
N ILE A 80 6.04 -4.74 -8.86
CA ILE A 80 5.75 -6.17 -8.68
C ILE A 80 7.02 -6.98 -8.37
N LYS A 81 8.15 -6.60 -8.96
CA LYS A 81 9.42 -7.33 -8.88
C LYS A 81 10.31 -6.88 -7.73
N SER A 82 9.92 -5.82 -7.02
CA SER A 82 10.72 -5.23 -5.97
C SER A 82 10.94 -6.19 -4.80
N ASN A 83 12.13 -6.10 -4.21
CA ASN A 83 12.55 -6.81 -3.00
C ASN A 83 12.69 -5.85 -1.80
N LEU A 84 12.03 -4.70 -1.86
CA LEU A 84 11.98 -3.77 -0.74
C LEU A 84 11.27 -4.42 0.46
N ASP A 85 11.94 -4.37 1.62
CA ASP A 85 11.34 -4.73 2.90
C ASP A 85 10.90 -3.47 3.62
N ILE A 86 9.66 -3.05 3.33
CA ILE A 86 9.06 -1.84 3.91
C ILE A 86 7.64 -2.16 4.41
N ARG A 87 7.21 -1.41 5.42
CA ARG A 87 5.86 -1.49 5.97
C ARG A 87 5.20 -0.12 5.94
N VAL A 88 3.97 -0.06 5.43
CA VAL A 88 3.23 1.20 5.32
C VAL A 88 1.96 1.16 6.14
N TYR A 89 1.98 1.92 7.23
CA TYR A 89 0.79 2.20 8.02
C TYR A 89 0.07 3.44 7.50
N ASN A 90 -0.93 3.25 6.63
CA ASN A 90 -1.78 4.33 6.10
C ASN A 90 -3.27 4.01 6.24
N SER A 91 -4.14 4.91 5.76
CA SER A 91 -5.60 4.71 5.81
C SER A 91 -6.07 3.43 5.11
N ASP A 92 -5.39 3.02 4.04
CA ASP A 92 -5.75 1.83 3.29
C ASP A 92 -5.39 0.56 4.10
N PHE A 93 -4.26 0.57 4.83
CA PHE A 93 -3.92 -0.49 5.80
C PHE A 93 -4.95 -0.60 6.91
N VAL A 94 -5.34 0.54 7.51
CA VAL A 94 -6.34 0.56 8.60
C VAL A 94 -7.67 0.04 8.10
N LYS A 95 -8.12 0.42 6.89
CA LYS A 95 -9.32 -0.16 6.28
C LYS A 95 -9.16 -1.67 6.13
N GLU A 96 -8.16 -2.13 5.40
CA GLU A 96 -8.03 -3.56 5.08
C GLU A 96 -7.88 -4.49 6.30
N ASN A 97 -7.24 -4.02 7.37
CA ASN A 97 -6.89 -4.85 8.53
C ASN A 97 -7.69 -4.53 9.80
N LEU A 98 -8.23 -3.32 9.92
CA LEU A 98 -8.92 -2.80 11.11
C LEU A 98 -10.32 -2.25 10.77
N ASN A 99 -11.00 -2.84 9.78
CA ASN A 99 -12.34 -2.45 9.34
C ASN A 99 -13.39 -2.34 10.48
N TYR A 100 -13.21 -3.05 11.59
CA TYR A 100 -14.07 -2.95 12.77
C TYR A 100 -14.06 -1.56 13.44
N LEU A 101 -13.05 -0.72 13.19
CA LEU A 101 -13.01 0.67 13.65
C LEU A 101 -14.01 1.57 12.91
N TYR A 102 -14.43 1.15 11.71
CA TYR A 102 -15.34 1.90 10.84
C TYR A 102 -16.74 1.27 10.73
N ASP A 103 -16.87 -0.02 11.02
CA ASP A 103 -18.15 -0.74 10.97
C ASP A 103 -18.35 -1.56 12.26
N LYS A 104 -19.49 -1.36 12.95
CA LYS A 104 -19.87 -2.13 14.16
C LYS A 104 -20.02 -3.64 13.89
N LYS A 105 -20.15 -4.06 12.62
CA LYS A 105 -20.14 -5.46 12.17
C LYS A 105 -18.81 -5.88 11.54
N GLY A 106 -17.80 -5.01 11.52
CA GLY A 106 -16.52 -5.27 10.88
C GLY A 106 -15.74 -6.38 11.61
N ASN A 107 -15.21 -7.33 10.84
CA ASN A 107 -14.34 -8.39 11.36
C ASN A 107 -12.90 -7.87 11.53
N ILE A 108 -12.21 -8.31 12.58
CA ILE A 108 -10.76 -8.10 12.74
C ILE A 108 -10.05 -9.10 11.83
N LYS A 109 -9.17 -8.66 10.91
CA LYS A 109 -8.08 -9.53 10.43
C LYS A 109 -7.17 -9.68 11.64
N GLY A 110 -7.37 -10.74 12.44
CA GLY A 110 -6.65 -10.92 13.69
C GLY A 110 -5.15 -10.73 13.48
N PHE A 111 -4.48 -9.99 14.39
CA PHE A 111 -3.02 -9.83 14.47
C PHE A 111 -2.32 -11.15 14.85
N LYS A 112 -2.69 -12.26 14.22
CA LYS A 112 -2.29 -13.61 14.63
C LYS A 112 -1.71 -14.35 13.43
N SER A 113 -0.50 -13.94 13.04
CA SER A 113 0.52 -14.78 12.38
C SER A 113 0.18 -15.55 11.09
N ILE A 114 -1.04 -15.46 10.52
CA ILE A 114 -1.50 -16.23 9.36
C ILE A 114 -2.57 -15.36 8.68
N GLY A 115 -2.23 -14.46 7.75
CA GLY A 115 -1.85 -14.76 6.37
C GLY A 115 -3.11 -14.74 5.50
N GLU A 116 -3.18 -13.85 4.51
CA GLU A 116 -4.37 -13.55 3.66
C GLU A 116 -5.11 -14.77 3.08
N GLU A 117 -4.44 -15.91 2.97
CA GLU A 117 -5.01 -17.20 2.59
C GLU A 117 -6.28 -17.56 3.38
N GLN A 118 -6.34 -17.30 4.69
CA GLN A 118 -7.52 -17.66 5.48
C GLN A 118 -8.76 -16.83 5.13
N LYS A 119 -8.60 -15.59 4.66
CA LYS A 119 -9.73 -14.76 4.23
C LYS A 119 -10.32 -15.31 2.93
N ASN A 120 -9.45 -15.62 1.96
CA ASN A 120 -9.87 -16.24 0.71
C ASN A 120 -10.52 -17.61 0.97
N ILE A 121 -9.98 -18.40 1.90
CA ILE A 121 -10.57 -19.70 2.29
C ILE A 121 -11.96 -19.52 2.90
N LYS A 122 -12.16 -18.55 3.81
CA LYS A 122 -13.50 -18.27 4.38
C LYS A 122 -14.50 -17.83 3.32
N GLU A 123 -14.12 -16.92 2.42
CA GLU A 123 -15.01 -16.48 1.33
C GLU A 123 -15.35 -17.63 0.37
N ILE A 124 -14.40 -18.54 0.12
CA ILE A 124 -14.64 -19.75 -0.68
C ILE A 124 -15.58 -20.71 0.05
N ILE A 125 -15.41 -20.91 1.35
CA ILE A 125 -16.29 -21.76 2.17
C ILE A 125 -17.72 -21.22 2.15
N GLU A 126 -17.92 -19.93 2.41
CA GLU A 126 -19.25 -19.30 2.40
C GLU A 126 -19.94 -19.39 1.03
N LYS A 127 -19.18 -19.22 -0.06
CA LYS A 127 -19.70 -19.45 -1.42
C LYS A 127 -20.15 -20.90 -1.64
N ARG A 128 -19.36 -21.87 -1.17
CA ARG A 128 -19.67 -23.30 -1.33
C ARG A 128 -20.87 -23.72 -0.49
N GLU A 129 -21.02 -23.21 0.72
CA GLU A 129 -22.18 -23.47 1.56
C GLU A 129 -23.48 -22.93 0.95
N LYS A 130 -23.44 -21.75 0.32
CA LYS A 130 -24.60 -21.22 -0.43
C LYS A 130 -24.99 -22.14 -1.59
N ILE A 131 -24.02 -22.59 -2.39
CA ILE A 131 -24.27 -23.52 -3.51
C ILE A 131 -24.86 -24.85 -3.02
N LEU A 132 -24.39 -25.37 -1.89
CA LEU A 132 -24.89 -26.62 -1.30
C LEU A 132 -26.33 -26.48 -0.82
N LYS A 133 -26.71 -25.34 -0.22
CA LYS A 133 -28.11 -25.08 0.17
C LYS A 133 -29.04 -25.06 -1.03
N THR A 134 -28.66 -24.38 -2.11
CA THR A 134 -29.49 -24.30 -3.34
C THR A 134 -29.61 -25.62 -4.10
N ARG A 135 -28.74 -26.60 -3.82
CA ARG A 135 -28.82 -27.96 -4.41
C ARG A 135 -29.67 -28.95 -3.61
N ASN A 136 -29.96 -28.63 -2.34
CA ASN A 136 -30.74 -29.46 -1.44
C ASN A 136 -32.19 -28.96 -1.28
N GLU A 137 -32.57 -27.91 -2.02
CA GLU A 137 -33.94 -27.47 -2.31
C GLU A 137 -34.37 -27.98 -3.68
#